data_AF-A0A7V6P1V4-F1
#
_entry.id   AF-A0A7V6P1V4-F1
#
_cell.length_a   1.000
_cell.length_b   1.000
_cell.length_c   1.000
_cell.angle_alpha   90.00
_cell.angle_beta   90.00
_cell.angle_gamma   90.00
#
_symmetry.space_group_name_H-M   'P 1'
#
loop_
_entity.id
_entity.type
_entity.pdbx_description
1 polymer ?
#
loop_
_entity_poly.entity_id
_entity_poly.type
_entity_poly.pdbx_seq_one_letter_code
_entity_poly.pdbx_strand_id
1 'polypeptide(L)'
;MKIGVKKTVINPEFPVDLAGFGVPGRKSAGVHDYIYLSVMVAEHDGKKAAFICADIIGFDQKLVKDLKSSIYRRFGFHEDEVFFNASHTHSGPQTLTYMLSLVGKADADYLAFFNQKLYSAFEDALNDLEETEVYAAVTKSDIGINRRLIAEGKALFAPNEDGPADNCVTVIKFSTGDRVKAVLFNYACHPSIVCTNNVSADYPGYAKKTVEEHFGKGTVAFFMQGCCGNIRARTVENGRFRSGTWDDVAGFGSLLGQNVIDACEGNMQKIEDFNILTAISHIDLPLEEIPSRKYYEEVKQQNSPGKKEWAEKMRLNYESLKSSRSFIIHRISIGKKLRLSE
;
A
#
# COMPACT_ATOMS: atom_id res chain seq x y z
N MET A 1 -9.42 22.83 -7.74
CA MET A 1 -9.66 21.43 -8.16
C MET A 1 -10.74 20.86 -7.28
N LYS A 2 -11.67 20.05 -7.81
CA LYS A 2 -12.65 19.36 -6.98
C LYS A 2 -12.10 18.03 -6.51
N ILE A 3 -12.34 17.69 -5.25
CA ILE A 3 -12.11 16.33 -4.76
C ILE A 3 -13.32 15.83 -3.99
N GLY A 4 -13.56 14.53 -4.04
CA GLY A 4 -14.52 13.85 -3.19
C GLY A 4 -13.86 12.63 -2.58
N VAL A 5 -14.19 12.35 -1.32
CA VAL A 5 -13.49 11.33 -0.54
C VAL A 5 -14.46 10.42 0.20
N LYS A 6 -14.11 9.13 0.27
CA LYS A 6 -14.80 8.19 1.12
C LYS A 6 -13.81 7.25 1.79
N LYS A 7 -13.99 7.02 3.08
CA LYS A 7 -13.31 6.00 3.87
C LYS A 7 -14.33 4.99 4.39
N THR A 8 -14.05 3.70 4.25
CA THR A 8 -14.94 2.61 4.67
C THR A 8 -14.16 1.49 5.34
N VAL A 9 -14.77 0.85 6.33
CA VAL A 9 -14.17 -0.28 7.06
C VAL A 9 -14.21 -1.53 6.18
N ILE A 10 -13.09 -2.25 6.13
CA ILE A 10 -12.94 -3.50 5.36
C ILE A 10 -12.46 -4.69 6.21
N ASN A 11 -12.65 -4.63 7.53
CA ASN A 11 -12.38 -5.75 8.42
C ASN A 11 -13.16 -7.00 7.97
N PRO A 12 -12.54 -8.20 8.01
CA PRO A 12 -13.24 -9.43 7.72
C PRO A 12 -14.25 -9.74 8.84
N GLU A 13 -15.46 -10.16 8.45
CA GLU A 13 -16.53 -10.56 9.38
C GLU A 13 -16.46 -12.05 9.78
N PHE A 14 -15.53 -12.80 9.17
CA PHE A 14 -15.29 -14.22 9.39
C PHE A 14 -13.78 -14.51 9.35
N PRO A 15 -13.31 -15.66 9.88
CA PRO A 15 -11.89 -16.00 9.89
C PRO A 15 -11.31 -16.15 8.47
N VAL A 16 -10.34 -15.31 8.13
CA VAL A 16 -9.60 -15.34 6.85
C VAL A 16 -8.10 -15.49 7.10
N ASP A 17 -7.34 -15.93 6.11
CA ASP A 17 -5.88 -15.99 6.24
C ASP A 17 -5.28 -14.57 6.20
N LEU A 18 -4.37 -14.27 7.12
CA LEU A 18 -3.59 -13.03 7.16
C LEU A 18 -2.34 -13.14 6.28
N ALA A 19 -1.98 -12.02 5.65
CA ALA A 19 -0.90 -11.98 4.68
C ALA A 19 0.51 -11.77 5.28
N GLY A 20 1.54 -12.04 4.48
CA GLY A 20 2.83 -11.34 4.58
C GLY A 20 3.93 -11.96 5.47
N PHE A 21 3.67 -12.34 6.73
CA PHE A 21 4.74 -12.74 7.66
C PHE A 21 5.43 -14.08 7.35
N GLY A 22 4.98 -14.85 6.34
CA GLY A 22 5.59 -16.13 6.00
C GLY A 22 5.41 -17.21 7.07
N VAL A 23 4.40 -17.05 7.93
CA VAL A 23 4.00 -18.03 8.94
C VAL A 23 2.73 -18.73 8.42
N PRO A 24 2.78 -20.03 8.09
CA PRO A 24 1.67 -20.74 7.50
C PRO A 24 0.50 -20.87 8.50
N GLY A 25 -0.73 -20.77 7.98
CA GLY A 25 -1.93 -21.00 8.77
C GLY A 25 -2.33 -19.86 9.71
N ARG A 26 -1.75 -18.65 9.57
CA ARG A 26 -2.20 -17.44 10.28
C ARG A 26 -3.62 -17.08 9.86
N LYS A 27 -4.61 -17.47 10.66
CA LYS A 27 -6.01 -17.03 10.51
C LYS A 27 -6.31 -15.84 11.41
N SER A 28 -7.14 -14.92 10.93
CA SER A 28 -7.63 -13.81 11.72
C SER A 28 -8.45 -14.32 12.91
N ALA A 29 -8.02 -13.99 14.12
CA ALA A 29 -8.66 -14.37 15.38
C ALA A 29 -9.36 -13.20 16.09
N GLY A 30 -9.16 -11.98 15.59
CA GLY A 30 -9.73 -10.76 16.16
C GLY A 30 -9.32 -9.53 15.37
N VAL A 31 -9.72 -8.37 15.86
CA VAL A 31 -9.40 -7.05 15.28
C VAL A 31 -8.73 -6.23 16.38
N HIS A 32 -7.46 -5.86 16.18
CA HIS A 32 -6.77 -4.94 17.09
C HIS A 32 -7.20 -3.49 16.80
N ASP A 33 -7.16 -3.13 15.52
CA ASP A 33 -7.64 -1.85 14.99
C ASP A 33 -8.27 -2.07 13.62
N TYR A 34 -9.10 -1.11 13.20
CA TYR A 34 -9.83 -1.21 11.96
C TYR A 34 -8.92 -0.97 10.75
N ILE A 35 -9.11 -1.78 9.73
CA ILE A 35 -8.51 -1.60 8.41
C ILE A 35 -9.51 -0.93 7.48
N TYR A 36 -9.01 -0.02 6.65
CA TYR A 36 -9.86 0.81 5.82
C TYR A 36 -9.50 0.72 4.34
N LEU A 37 -10.53 0.89 3.52
CA LEU A 37 -10.43 1.26 2.12
C LEU A 37 -10.85 2.73 2.00
N SER A 38 -10.02 3.54 1.37
CA SER A 38 -10.29 4.94 1.11
C SER A 38 -10.19 5.24 -0.38
N VAL A 39 -11.19 5.94 -0.91
CA VAL A 39 -11.25 6.39 -2.30
C VAL A 39 -11.23 7.91 -2.31
N MET A 40 -10.35 8.49 -3.13
CA MET A 40 -10.38 9.90 -3.49
C MET A 40 -10.62 9.99 -4.99
N VAL A 41 -11.64 10.75 -5.40
CA VAL A 41 -11.82 11.18 -6.79
C VAL A 41 -11.41 12.64 -6.89
N ALA A 42 -10.63 12.99 -7.90
CA ALA A 42 -10.23 14.34 -8.21
C ALA A 42 -10.69 14.73 -9.61
N GLU A 43 -11.22 15.95 -9.76
CA GLU A 43 -11.66 16.51 -11.04
C GLU A 43 -11.15 17.95 -11.23
N HIS A 44 -10.63 18.23 -12.42
CA HIS A 44 -10.22 19.57 -12.83
C HIS A 44 -10.28 19.70 -14.35
N ASP A 45 -10.95 20.73 -14.86
CA ASP A 45 -11.05 21.05 -16.29
C ASP A 45 -11.45 19.85 -17.19
N GLY A 46 -12.41 19.05 -16.72
CA GLY A 46 -12.90 17.85 -17.42
C GLY A 46 -11.94 16.66 -17.41
N LYS A 47 -10.80 16.77 -16.72
CA LYS A 47 -9.89 15.65 -16.41
C LYS A 47 -10.20 15.11 -15.03
N LYS A 48 -9.98 13.80 -14.86
CA LYS A 48 -10.28 13.10 -13.61
C LYS A 48 -9.23 12.05 -13.29
N ALA A 49 -9.11 11.77 -12.00
CA ALA A 49 -8.30 10.69 -11.48
C ALA A 49 -8.91 10.14 -10.18
N ALA A 50 -8.64 8.88 -9.88
CA ALA A 50 -9.06 8.23 -8.66
C ALA A 50 -7.87 7.56 -7.97
N PHE A 51 -7.77 7.74 -6.66
CA PHE A 51 -6.81 7.07 -5.79
C PHE A 51 -7.55 6.14 -4.85
N ILE A 52 -7.21 4.85 -4.91
CA ILE A 52 -7.80 3.79 -4.10
C ILE A 52 -6.71 3.29 -3.16
N CYS A 53 -6.80 3.66 -1.89
CA CYS A 53 -5.83 3.28 -0.86
C CYS A 53 -6.46 2.28 0.11
N ALA A 54 -5.80 1.15 0.36
CA ALA A 54 -6.33 0.11 1.23
C ALA A 54 -5.31 -0.40 2.26
N ASP A 55 -5.75 -0.66 3.48
CA ASP A 55 -4.97 -1.33 4.52
C ASP A 55 -4.94 -2.85 4.29
N ILE A 56 -4.26 -3.26 3.22
CA ILE A 56 -4.07 -4.65 2.81
C ILE A 56 -2.60 -4.89 2.39
N ILE A 57 -2.25 -6.14 2.08
CA ILE A 57 -0.90 -6.49 1.66
C ILE A 57 -0.54 -5.98 0.26
N GLY A 58 -1.50 -5.89 -0.66
CA GLY A 58 -1.25 -5.55 -2.05
C GLY A 58 -2.43 -5.84 -2.97
N PHE A 59 -2.32 -5.38 -4.20
CA PHE A 59 -3.22 -5.75 -5.29
C PHE A 59 -2.43 -6.58 -6.32
N ASP A 60 -2.94 -7.76 -6.69
CA ASP A 60 -2.32 -8.50 -7.79
C ASP A 60 -2.84 -8.01 -9.16
N GLN A 61 -2.12 -8.38 -10.22
CA GLN A 61 -2.43 -7.93 -11.58
C GLN A 61 -3.84 -8.32 -12.04
N LYS A 62 -4.33 -9.49 -11.62
CA LYS A 62 -5.66 -9.96 -12.00
C LYS A 62 -6.73 -9.11 -11.30
N LEU A 63 -6.58 -8.89 -10.00
CA LEU A 63 -7.48 -8.07 -9.20
C LEU A 63 -7.53 -6.63 -9.74
N VAL A 64 -6.38 -6.01 -10.00
CA VAL A 64 -6.33 -4.65 -10.58
C VAL A 64 -7.05 -4.59 -11.92
N LYS A 65 -6.79 -5.54 -12.83
CA LYS A 65 -7.42 -5.58 -14.15
C LYS A 65 -8.95 -5.70 -14.04
N ASP A 66 -9.43 -6.61 -13.21
CA ASP A 66 -10.87 -6.86 -13.02
C ASP A 66 -11.57 -5.64 -12.39
N LEU A 67 -10.91 -4.98 -11.42
CA LEU A 67 -11.38 -3.76 -10.78
C LEU A 67 -11.41 -2.58 -11.76
N LYS A 68 -10.31 -2.28 -12.47
CA LYS A 68 -10.26 -1.20 -13.47
C LYS A 68 -11.32 -1.38 -14.55
N SER A 69 -11.49 -2.60 -15.06
CA SER A 69 -12.54 -2.92 -16.05
C SER A 69 -13.94 -2.64 -15.51
N SER A 70 -14.19 -2.94 -14.24
CA SER A 70 -15.49 -2.72 -13.60
C SER A 70 -15.73 -1.24 -13.28
N ILE A 71 -14.71 -0.53 -12.84
CA ILE A 71 -14.73 0.91 -12.59
C ILE A 71 -14.99 1.67 -13.90
N TYR A 72 -14.37 1.28 -15.02
CA TYR A 72 -14.67 1.85 -16.32
C TYR A 72 -16.15 1.68 -16.69
N ARG A 73 -16.68 0.46 -16.59
CA ARG A 73 -18.08 0.19 -16.94
C ARG A 73 -19.09 0.92 -16.05
N ARG A 74 -18.78 1.12 -14.76
CA ARG A 74 -19.70 1.71 -13.77
C ARG A 74 -19.60 3.23 -13.72
N PHE A 75 -18.39 3.77 -13.80
CA PHE A 75 -18.09 5.17 -13.47
C PHE A 75 -17.32 5.89 -14.59
N GLY A 76 -16.95 5.18 -15.66
CA GLY A 76 -16.32 5.76 -16.85
C GLY A 76 -14.87 6.22 -16.65
N PHE A 77 -14.13 5.69 -15.67
CA PHE A 77 -12.70 5.99 -15.52
C PHE A 77 -11.85 5.01 -16.32
N HIS A 78 -10.93 5.54 -17.12
CA HIS A 78 -9.96 4.75 -17.88
C HIS A 78 -8.88 4.16 -16.97
N GLU A 79 -8.16 3.15 -17.48
CA GLU A 79 -7.18 2.42 -16.67
C GLU A 79 -6.08 3.32 -16.11
N ASP A 80 -5.66 4.32 -16.87
CA ASP A 80 -4.64 5.30 -16.47
C ASP A 80 -5.18 6.34 -15.48
N GLU A 81 -6.49 6.46 -15.32
CA GLU A 81 -7.14 7.39 -14.38
C GLU A 81 -7.32 6.77 -12.98
N VAL A 82 -7.00 5.49 -12.76
CA VAL A 82 -7.28 4.78 -11.48
C VAL A 82 -6.03 4.17 -10.85
N PHE A 83 -5.65 4.66 -9.68
CA PHE A 83 -4.47 4.24 -8.92
C PHE A 83 -4.84 3.37 -7.74
N PHE A 84 -4.06 2.34 -7.47
CA PHE A 84 -4.29 1.36 -6.42
C PHE A 84 -3.08 1.27 -5.51
N ASN A 85 -3.18 1.82 -4.32
CA ASN A 85 -2.14 1.76 -3.32
C ASN A 85 -2.55 0.86 -2.16
N ALA A 86 -1.69 -0.08 -1.80
CA ALA A 86 -1.83 -0.85 -0.57
C ALA A 86 -0.85 -0.32 0.48
N SER A 87 -1.29 -0.16 1.73
CA SER A 87 -0.36 0.19 2.82
C SER A 87 0.74 -0.84 3.00
N HIS A 88 0.51 -2.08 2.53
CA HIS A 88 1.36 -3.24 2.65
C HIS A 88 1.31 -3.91 4.03
N THR A 89 0.27 -3.67 4.85
CA THR A 89 0.13 -4.31 6.18
C THR A 89 0.22 -5.83 6.11
N HIS A 90 1.08 -6.41 6.95
CA HIS A 90 1.21 -7.87 7.15
C HIS A 90 0.16 -8.44 8.13
N SER A 91 -0.80 -7.62 8.54
CA SER A 91 -1.88 -7.98 9.46
C SER A 91 -3.26 -7.71 8.85
N GLY A 92 -3.35 -7.62 7.52
CA GLY A 92 -4.61 -7.61 6.77
C GLY A 92 -4.93 -8.98 6.14
N PRO A 93 -6.18 -9.18 5.67
CA PRO A 93 -6.55 -10.35 4.88
C PRO A 93 -5.68 -10.50 3.63
N GLN A 94 -5.40 -11.74 3.23
CA GLN A 94 -4.68 -12.03 1.99
C GLN A 94 -5.53 -11.67 0.77
N THR A 95 -5.04 -10.75 -0.05
CA THR A 95 -5.70 -10.27 -1.27
C THR A 95 -4.98 -10.70 -2.55
N LEU A 96 -3.77 -11.24 -2.44
CA LEU A 96 -2.96 -11.70 -3.57
C LEU A 96 -3.23 -13.18 -3.85
N THR A 97 -3.76 -13.47 -5.03
CA THR A 97 -4.26 -14.81 -5.41
C THR A 97 -3.17 -15.78 -5.88
N TYR A 98 -2.00 -15.28 -6.30
CA TYR A 98 -0.90 -16.10 -6.82
C TYR A 98 0.20 -16.40 -5.79
N MET A 99 0.04 -15.96 -4.55
CA MET A 99 1.06 -16.13 -3.51
C MET A 99 1.15 -17.57 -3.00
N LEU A 100 2.30 -17.91 -2.40
CA LEU A 100 2.50 -19.19 -1.72
C LEU A 100 1.61 -19.27 -0.47
N SER A 101 1.10 -20.46 -0.17
CA SER A 101 0.26 -20.69 1.01
C SER A 101 0.92 -20.33 2.34
N LEU A 102 2.27 -20.32 2.37
CA LEU A 102 3.08 -19.87 3.50
C LEU A 102 2.79 -18.42 3.92
N VAL A 103 2.38 -17.57 2.99
CA VAL A 103 2.07 -16.16 3.26
C VAL A 103 0.56 -15.90 3.30
N GLY A 104 -0.26 -16.93 3.48
CA GLY A 104 -1.72 -16.86 3.51
C GLY A 104 -2.36 -17.16 2.15
N LYS A 105 -3.64 -17.54 2.17
CA LYS A 105 -4.46 -17.80 0.98
C LYS A 105 -5.56 -16.76 0.85
N ALA A 106 -5.75 -16.23 -0.35
CA ALA A 106 -6.87 -15.32 -0.60
C ALA A 106 -8.20 -16.07 -0.45
N ASP A 107 -9.17 -15.39 0.18
CA ASP A 107 -10.52 -15.89 0.38
C ASP A 107 -11.48 -15.22 -0.62
N ALA A 108 -12.25 -16.03 -1.34
CA ALA A 108 -13.10 -15.53 -2.42
C ALA A 108 -14.26 -14.67 -1.92
N ASP A 109 -14.84 -15.02 -0.77
CA ASP A 109 -15.95 -14.28 -0.17
C ASP A 109 -15.46 -12.94 0.36
N TYR A 110 -14.26 -12.91 0.97
CA TYR A 110 -13.64 -11.66 1.40
C TYR A 110 -13.31 -10.75 0.21
N LEU A 111 -12.79 -11.30 -0.89
CA LEU A 111 -12.52 -10.52 -2.11
C LEU A 111 -13.81 -9.97 -2.72
N ALA A 112 -14.91 -10.73 -2.70
CA ALA A 112 -16.22 -10.25 -3.16
C ALA A 112 -16.73 -9.09 -2.28
N PHE A 113 -16.64 -9.24 -0.97
CA PHE A 113 -16.95 -8.18 0.01
C PHE A 113 -16.10 -6.93 -0.22
N PHE A 114 -14.79 -7.08 -0.35
CA PHE A 114 -13.86 -5.98 -0.62
C PHE A 114 -14.23 -5.23 -1.91
N ASN A 115 -14.51 -5.95 -3.00
CA ASN A 115 -14.90 -5.35 -4.26
C ASN A 115 -16.22 -4.56 -4.13
N GLN A 116 -17.20 -5.08 -3.40
CA GLN A 116 -18.46 -4.37 -3.16
C GLN A 116 -18.23 -3.07 -2.36
N LYS A 117 -17.43 -3.14 -1.29
CA LYS A 117 -17.04 -1.95 -0.50
C LYS A 117 -16.33 -0.92 -1.35
N LEU A 118 -15.48 -1.36 -2.28
CA LEU A 118 -14.80 -0.47 -3.23
C LEU A 118 -15.76 0.27 -4.13
N TYR A 119 -16.68 -0.42 -4.80
CA TYR A 119 -17.59 0.25 -5.73
C TYR A 119 -18.52 1.23 -5.00
N SER A 120 -19.02 0.86 -3.82
CA SER A 120 -19.83 1.76 -2.99
C SER A 120 -19.02 2.97 -2.52
N ALA A 121 -17.77 2.78 -2.07
CA ALA A 121 -16.92 3.90 -1.67
C ALA A 121 -16.56 4.82 -2.84
N PHE A 122 -16.43 4.27 -4.05
CA PHE A 122 -16.17 5.04 -5.26
C PHE A 122 -17.36 5.92 -5.63
N GLU A 123 -18.58 5.37 -5.60
CA GLU A 123 -19.82 6.12 -5.82
C GLU A 123 -20.02 7.22 -4.77
N ASP A 124 -19.79 6.91 -3.49
CA ASP A 124 -19.83 7.89 -2.41
C ASP A 124 -18.81 9.01 -2.60
N ALA A 125 -17.58 8.69 -3.04
CA ALA A 125 -16.55 9.68 -3.31
C ALA A 125 -16.93 10.58 -4.50
N LEU A 126 -17.59 10.07 -5.53
CA LEU A 126 -18.14 10.88 -6.63
C LEU A 126 -19.23 11.85 -6.14
N ASN A 127 -20.11 11.38 -5.24
CA ASN A 127 -21.17 12.20 -4.67
C ASN A 127 -20.67 13.24 -3.65
N ASP A 128 -19.41 13.11 -3.18
CA ASP A 128 -18.77 14.00 -2.20
C ASP A 128 -17.86 15.06 -2.86
N LEU A 129 -17.94 15.27 -4.18
CA LEU A 129 -17.09 16.24 -4.90
C LEU A 129 -17.32 17.68 -4.42
N GLU A 130 -16.27 18.31 -3.91
CA GLU A 130 -16.25 19.70 -3.45
C GLU A 130 -15.01 20.44 -3.96
N GLU A 131 -15.13 21.75 -4.18
CA GLU A 131 -13.98 22.57 -4.58
C GLU A 131 -12.95 22.66 -3.45
N THR A 132 -11.67 22.51 -3.80
CA THR A 132 -10.57 22.53 -2.84
C THR A 132 -9.38 23.34 -3.32
N GLU A 133 -8.71 23.94 -2.34
CA GLU A 133 -7.35 24.42 -2.45
C GLU A 133 -6.38 23.29 -2.11
N VAL A 134 -5.31 23.16 -2.88
CA VAL A 134 -4.32 22.09 -2.68
C VAL A 134 -2.99 22.69 -2.29
N TYR A 135 -2.38 22.05 -1.30
CA TYR A 135 -1.10 22.44 -0.76
C TYR A 135 -0.17 21.23 -0.72
N ALA A 136 1.13 21.45 -0.90
CA ALA A 136 2.13 20.39 -0.80
C ALA A 136 3.33 20.83 0.05
N ALA A 137 3.90 19.87 0.77
CA ALA A 137 5.12 20.01 1.53
C ALA A 137 5.90 18.70 1.53
N VAL A 138 7.18 18.79 1.86
CA VAL A 138 8.03 17.63 2.17
C VAL A 138 8.58 17.81 3.56
N THR A 139 8.43 16.79 4.39
CA THR A 139 9.04 16.69 5.73
C THR A 139 9.86 15.39 5.81
N LYS A 140 10.32 15.02 6.99
CA LYS A 140 11.09 13.79 7.22
C LYS A 140 10.54 13.01 8.40
N SER A 141 10.72 11.69 8.37
CA SER A 141 10.46 10.80 9.50
C SER A 141 11.51 9.69 9.54
N ASP A 142 12.01 9.39 10.74
CA ASP A 142 13.11 8.43 10.95
C ASP A 142 12.65 7.09 11.56
N ILE A 143 11.35 6.78 11.45
CA ILE A 143 10.79 5.51 11.95
C ILE A 143 11.32 4.30 11.17
N GLY A 144 11.80 4.49 9.94
CA GLY A 144 12.37 3.47 9.08
C GLY A 144 13.89 3.32 9.23
N ILE A 145 14.37 2.09 9.04
CA ILE A 145 15.78 1.75 8.93
C ILE A 145 16.00 0.67 7.87
N ASN A 146 17.14 0.74 7.17
CA ASN A 146 17.53 -0.30 6.24
C ASN A 146 17.83 -1.63 6.97
N ARG A 147 17.22 -2.72 6.50
CA ARG A 147 17.30 -4.08 7.07
C ARG A 147 18.31 -5.00 6.37
N ARG A 148 19.24 -4.42 5.60
CA ARG A 148 20.27 -5.10 4.79
C ARG A 148 21.64 -4.54 5.14
N LEU A 149 22.25 -5.11 6.18
CA LEU A 149 23.64 -4.83 6.52
C LEU A 149 24.56 -5.61 5.59
N ILE A 150 25.45 -4.91 4.88
CA ILE A 150 26.42 -5.56 4.00
C ILE A 150 27.66 -5.91 4.82
N ALA A 151 27.92 -7.20 4.98
CA ALA A 151 29.11 -7.72 5.66
C ALA A 151 29.69 -8.87 4.84
N GLU A 152 30.99 -8.83 4.55
CA GLU A 152 31.71 -9.87 3.80
C GLU A 152 31.02 -10.22 2.45
N GLY A 153 30.53 -9.22 1.74
CA GLY A 153 29.83 -9.39 0.45
C GLY A 153 28.42 -10.00 0.55
N LYS A 154 27.89 -10.18 1.76
CA LYS A 154 26.53 -10.71 1.99
C LYS A 154 25.62 -9.66 2.59
N ALA A 155 24.35 -9.70 2.20
CA ALA A 155 23.30 -8.91 2.83
C ALA A 155 22.72 -9.67 4.02
N LEU A 156 23.07 -9.26 5.23
CA LEU A 156 22.55 -9.80 6.49
C LEU A 156 21.23 -9.13 6.87
N PHE A 157 20.32 -9.88 7.50
CA PHE A 157 19.11 -9.34 8.11
C PHE A 157 19.45 -8.66 9.45
N ALA A 158 19.98 -7.45 9.39
CA ALA A 158 20.37 -6.64 10.54
C ALA A 158 20.14 -5.15 10.27
N PRO A 159 20.02 -4.31 11.31
CA PRO A 159 20.00 -2.86 11.19
C PRO A 159 21.23 -2.36 10.41
N ASN A 160 21.01 -1.49 9.43
CA ASN A 160 22.08 -0.82 8.68
C ASN A 160 21.82 0.69 8.69
N GLU A 161 22.50 1.40 9.59
CA GLU A 161 22.36 2.86 9.75
C GLU A 161 22.93 3.63 8.56
N ASP A 162 23.97 3.09 7.92
CA ASP A 162 24.61 3.68 6.74
C ASP A 162 23.96 3.23 5.42
N GLY A 163 22.96 2.35 5.49
CA GLY A 163 22.25 1.82 4.35
C GLY A 163 21.28 2.85 3.75
N PRO A 164 21.04 2.83 2.42
CA PRO A 164 20.11 3.77 1.81
C PRO A 164 18.70 3.59 2.39
N ALA A 165 18.09 4.71 2.79
CA ALA A 165 16.71 4.83 3.26
C ALA A 165 16.12 6.16 2.77
N ASP A 166 14.88 6.12 2.29
CA ASP A 166 14.14 7.33 1.97
C ASP A 166 13.31 7.75 3.19
N ASN A 167 13.83 8.73 3.92
CA ASN A 167 13.16 9.28 5.10
C ASN A 167 12.23 10.44 4.74
N CYS A 168 12.08 10.79 3.46
CA CYS A 168 11.21 11.88 3.05
C CYS A 168 9.75 11.47 3.23
N VAL A 169 8.94 12.41 3.74
CA VAL A 169 7.49 12.30 3.80
C VAL A 169 6.92 13.37 2.90
N THR A 170 6.36 12.98 1.77
CA THR A 170 5.64 13.92 0.89
C THR A 170 4.22 14.05 1.39
N VAL A 171 3.73 15.28 1.59
CA VAL A 171 2.41 15.57 2.13
C VAL A 171 1.65 16.47 1.15
N ILE A 172 0.39 16.12 0.89
CA ILE A 172 -0.56 16.88 0.10
C ILE A 172 -1.79 17.13 0.97
N LYS A 173 -2.15 18.40 1.16
CA LYS A 173 -3.33 18.82 1.92
C LYS A 173 -4.38 19.40 0.96
N PHE A 174 -5.63 18.99 1.13
CA PHE A 174 -6.77 19.49 0.39
C PHE A 174 -7.72 20.21 1.36
N SER A 175 -7.86 21.51 1.19
CA SER A 175 -8.67 22.37 2.06
C SER A 175 -9.91 22.90 1.33
N THR A 176 -11.03 23.01 2.04
CA THR A 176 -12.24 23.67 1.56
C THR A 176 -12.66 24.71 2.60
N GLY A 177 -12.40 25.99 2.30
CA GLY A 177 -12.38 27.04 3.32
C GLY A 177 -11.41 26.69 4.46
N ASP A 178 -11.87 26.83 5.70
CA ASP A 178 -11.08 26.53 6.90
C ASP A 178 -11.01 25.04 7.25
N ARG A 179 -11.75 24.18 6.53
CA ARG A 179 -11.80 22.73 6.77
C ARG A 179 -10.74 22.02 5.93
N VAL A 180 -9.99 21.11 6.54
CA VAL A 180 -9.20 20.13 5.78
C VAL A 180 -10.10 18.97 5.37
N LYS A 181 -10.27 18.75 4.06
CA LYS A 181 -11.10 17.65 3.54
C LYS A 181 -10.30 16.36 3.45
N ALA A 182 -9.04 16.45 3.03
CA ALA A 182 -8.17 15.28 2.93
C ALA A 182 -6.70 15.64 3.13
N VAL A 183 -5.94 14.65 3.62
CA VAL A 183 -4.48 14.69 3.66
C VAL A 183 -3.96 13.40 3.06
N LEU A 184 -3.16 13.49 1.99
CA LEU A 184 -2.45 12.37 1.40
C LEU A 184 -0.98 12.50 1.76
N PHE A 185 -0.40 11.45 2.33
CA PHE A 185 1.03 11.43 2.66
C PHE A 185 1.68 10.12 2.22
N ASN A 186 2.93 10.21 1.78
CA ASN A 186 3.72 9.08 1.33
C ASN A 186 4.94 8.87 2.23
N TYR A 187 5.24 7.62 2.57
CA TYR A 187 6.44 7.26 3.33
C TYR A 187 6.91 5.83 3.04
N ALA A 188 8.23 5.59 3.06
CA ALA A 188 8.84 4.32 2.65
C ALA A 188 9.28 3.45 3.84
N CYS A 189 8.35 2.70 4.45
CA CYS A 189 8.68 1.76 5.53
C CYS A 189 7.72 0.55 5.57
N HIS A 190 8.20 -0.69 5.75
CA HIS A 190 7.32 -1.86 5.84
C HIS A 190 6.43 -1.82 7.11
N PRO A 191 5.09 -1.91 6.99
CA PRO A 191 4.17 -2.11 8.12
C PRO A 191 4.12 -3.59 8.54
N SER A 192 5.14 -3.99 9.29
CA SER A 192 5.33 -5.37 9.74
C SER A 192 5.88 -5.41 11.17
N ILE A 193 5.37 -4.56 12.07
CA ILE A 193 5.95 -4.37 13.40
C ILE A 193 5.64 -5.57 14.30
N VAL A 194 4.37 -5.96 14.38
CA VAL A 194 3.88 -7.05 15.26
C VAL A 194 3.39 -8.22 14.41
N CYS A 195 4.00 -9.40 14.58
CA CYS A 195 3.47 -10.64 14.01
C CYS A 195 2.34 -11.15 14.90
N THR A 196 1.09 -10.98 14.44
CA THR A 196 -0.12 -11.29 15.22
C THR A 196 -1.13 -12.12 14.42
N ASN A 197 -2.15 -12.65 15.08
CA ASN A 197 -3.36 -13.19 14.45
C ASN A 197 -4.54 -12.20 14.47
N ASN A 198 -4.34 -10.98 14.97
CA ASN A 198 -5.34 -9.92 14.91
C ASN A 198 -5.19 -9.09 13.63
N VAL A 199 -6.31 -8.64 13.10
CA VAL A 199 -6.35 -7.67 11.99
C VAL A 199 -5.86 -6.31 12.50
N SER A 200 -4.98 -5.67 11.74
CA SER A 200 -4.42 -4.35 12.05
C SER A 200 -3.92 -3.63 10.81
N ALA A 201 -4.11 -2.32 10.77
CA ALA A 201 -3.53 -1.43 9.77
C ALA A 201 -2.06 -1.06 10.08
N ASP A 202 -1.49 -1.55 11.19
CA ASP A 202 -0.11 -1.28 11.67
C ASP A 202 0.15 0.24 11.82
N TYR A 203 1.40 0.70 11.79
CA TYR A 203 1.75 2.11 11.98
C TYR A 203 1.05 3.07 10.98
N PRO A 204 0.78 2.70 9.70
CA PRO A 204 0.01 3.56 8.80
C PRO A 204 -1.40 3.85 9.31
N GLY A 205 -2.04 2.88 9.96
CA GLY A 205 -3.34 3.06 10.59
C GLY A 205 -3.31 4.13 11.68
N TYR A 206 -2.34 4.03 12.59
CA TYR A 206 -2.13 5.02 13.65
C TYR A 206 -1.75 6.40 13.10
N ALA A 207 -0.87 6.48 12.09
CA ALA A 207 -0.50 7.73 11.46
C ALA A 207 -1.71 8.45 10.84
N LYS A 208 -2.54 7.72 10.07
CA LYS A 208 -3.79 8.27 9.53
C LYS A 208 -4.72 8.76 10.63
N LYS A 209 -4.92 7.94 11.68
CA LYS A 209 -5.76 8.28 12.82
C LYS A 209 -5.30 9.57 13.51
N THR A 210 -4.00 9.70 13.78
CA THR A 210 -3.41 10.91 14.39
C THR A 210 -3.68 12.16 13.55
N VAL A 211 -3.52 12.08 12.22
CA VAL A 211 -3.83 13.20 11.30
C VAL A 211 -5.32 13.54 11.31
N GLU A 212 -6.19 12.54 11.25
CA GLU A 212 -7.66 12.73 11.23
C GLU A 212 -8.18 13.31 12.56
N GLU A 213 -7.64 12.88 13.70
CA GLU A 213 -8.01 13.39 15.03
C GLU A 213 -7.60 14.86 15.20
N HIS A 214 -6.44 15.26 14.65
CA HIS A 214 -5.95 16.63 14.71
C HIS A 214 -6.80 17.60 13.88
N PHE A 215 -7.07 17.29 12.61
CA PHE A 215 -7.86 18.17 11.73
C PHE A 215 -9.37 18.04 11.92
N GLY A 216 -9.82 17.03 12.67
CA GLY A 216 -11.19 16.90 13.12
C GLY A 216 -12.14 16.24 12.12
N LYS A 217 -13.41 16.16 12.54
CA LYS A 217 -14.48 15.40 11.86
C LYS A 217 -14.62 15.83 10.40
N GLY A 218 -14.54 14.87 9.49
CA GLY A 218 -14.68 15.07 8.05
C GLY A 218 -13.36 15.08 7.28
N THR A 219 -12.21 15.08 7.97
CA THR A 219 -10.91 14.84 7.32
C THR A 219 -10.73 13.35 7.03
N VAL A 220 -10.28 13.02 5.81
CA VAL A 220 -9.83 11.65 5.48
C VAL A 220 -8.32 11.65 5.20
N ALA A 221 -7.58 10.82 5.92
CA ALA A 221 -6.14 10.67 5.71
C ALA A 221 -5.84 9.46 4.83
N PHE A 222 -5.00 9.66 3.81
CA PHE A 222 -4.55 8.65 2.86
C PHE A 222 -3.05 8.43 3.05
N PHE A 223 -2.67 7.17 3.30
CA PHE A 223 -1.28 6.76 3.35
C PHE A 223 -0.90 6.08 2.03
N MET A 224 0.17 6.54 1.38
CA MET A 224 0.75 5.89 0.21
C MET A 224 2.08 5.25 0.57
N GLN A 225 2.25 3.98 0.19
CA GLN A 225 3.46 3.24 0.48
C GLN A 225 4.58 3.65 -0.48
N GLY A 226 5.74 4.04 0.06
CA GLY A 226 6.95 4.29 -0.72
C GLY A 226 7.76 3.03 -0.99
N CYS A 227 8.91 3.18 -1.66
CA CYS A 227 9.83 2.09 -1.99
C CYS A 227 10.51 1.48 -0.74
N CYS A 228 9.82 0.55 -0.09
CA CYS A 228 10.19 0.05 1.23
C CYS A 228 10.87 -1.33 1.23
N GLY A 229 11.22 -1.91 0.08
CA GLY A 229 11.69 -3.30 -0.05
C GLY A 229 12.79 -3.73 0.93
N ASN A 230 13.67 -2.79 1.28
CA ASN A 230 14.79 -2.94 2.21
C ASN A 230 14.60 -2.16 3.52
N ILE A 231 13.45 -1.53 3.78
CA ILE A 231 13.20 -0.69 4.96
C ILE A 231 12.21 -1.37 5.91
N ARG A 232 12.52 -1.38 7.20
CA ARG A 232 11.66 -1.86 8.31
C ARG A 232 11.54 -0.77 9.36
N ALA A 233 10.48 -0.81 10.17
CA ALA A 233 10.39 -0.02 11.40
C ALA A 233 11.61 -0.25 12.31
N ARG A 234 12.10 0.82 12.93
CA ARG A 234 13.33 0.89 13.75
C ARG A 234 13.15 0.27 15.15
N THR A 235 12.70 -0.97 15.22
CA THR A 235 12.64 -1.76 16.45
C THR A 235 14.03 -2.35 16.77
N VAL A 236 14.98 -1.48 17.15
CA VAL A 236 16.39 -1.83 17.37
C VAL A 236 16.74 -1.80 18.86
N GLU A 237 17.42 -2.83 19.33
CA GLU A 237 17.94 -2.94 20.69
C GLU A 237 19.32 -3.62 20.64
N ASN A 238 20.33 -3.04 21.30
CA ASN A 238 21.70 -3.57 21.32
C ASN A 238 22.27 -3.90 19.92
N GLY A 239 22.00 -3.04 18.93
CA GLY A 239 22.47 -3.20 17.55
C GLY A 239 21.76 -4.31 16.76
N ARG A 240 20.65 -4.86 17.26
CA ARG A 240 19.89 -5.94 16.62
C ARG A 240 18.42 -5.58 16.53
N PHE A 241 17.70 -6.20 15.60
CA PHE A 241 16.24 -6.11 15.61
C PHE A 241 15.67 -6.89 16.80
N ARG A 242 14.78 -6.25 17.54
CA ARG A 242 13.91 -6.92 18.52
C ARG A 242 12.50 -7.11 17.94
N SER A 243 11.69 -7.92 18.61
CA SER A 243 10.26 -8.00 18.33
C SER A 243 9.60 -6.65 18.56
N GLY A 244 8.68 -6.28 17.66
CA GLY A 244 7.87 -5.09 17.84
C GLY A 244 6.73 -5.34 18.83
N THR A 245 6.23 -4.24 19.40
CA THR A 245 5.13 -4.18 20.36
C THR A 245 4.02 -3.28 19.81
N TRP A 246 2.84 -3.33 20.42
CA TRP A 246 1.76 -2.38 20.06
C TRP A 246 2.11 -0.93 20.44
N ASP A 247 2.96 -0.73 21.45
CA ASP A 247 3.49 0.59 21.78
C ASP A 247 4.43 1.11 20.68
N ASP A 248 5.21 0.24 20.02
CA ASP A 248 5.99 0.63 18.85
C ASP A 248 5.09 1.01 17.67
N VAL A 249 4.00 0.27 17.44
CA VAL A 249 3.01 0.58 16.39
C VAL A 249 2.40 1.96 16.63
N ALA A 250 1.92 2.22 17.84
CA ALA A 250 1.34 3.50 18.22
C ALA A 250 2.38 4.63 18.18
N GLY A 251 3.57 4.41 18.76
CA GLY A 251 4.64 5.41 18.82
C GLY A 251 5.16 5.81 17.44
N PHE A 252 5.47 4.85 16.56
CA PHE A 252 5.91 5.17 15.20
C PHE A 252 4.79 5.77 14.35
N GLY A 253 3.56 5.28 14.49
CA GLY A 253 2.40 5.82 13.80
C GLY A 253 2.14 7.28 14.20
N SER A 254 2.09 7.57 15.50
CA SER A 254 1.89 8.93 15.99
C SER A 254 3.04 9.87 15.66
N LEU A 255 4.30 9.40 15.67
CA LEU A 255 5.43 10.22 15.22
C LEU A 255 5.30 10.60 13.74
N LEU A 256 5.00 9.64 12.88
CA LEU A 256 4.78 9.91 11.45
C LEU A 256 3.58 10.85 11.25
N GLY A 257 2.47 10.60 11.95
CA GLY A 257 1.28 11.46 11.93
C GLY A 257 1.59 12.89 12.36
N GLN A 258 2.39 13.07 13.43
CA GLN A 258 2.82 14.39 13.90
C GLN A 258 3.70 15.09 12.86
N ASN A 259 4.66 14.38 12.24
CA ASN A 259 5.47 14.97 11.18
C ASN A 259 4.60 15.50 10.01
N VAL A 260 3.54 14.76 9.66
CA VAL A 260 2.56 15.17 8.64
C VAL A 260 1.76 16.40 9.09
N ILE A 261 1.31 16.45 10.35
CA ILE A 261 0.60 17.60 10.93
C ILE A 261 1.49 18.84 10.90
N ASP A 262 2.73 18.74 11.38
CA ASP A 262 3.69 19.85 11.41
C ASP A 262 3.93 20.41 10.01
N ALA A 263 4.03 19.53 9.01
CA ALA A 263 4.14 19.95 7.61
C ALA A 263 2.87 20.69 7.14
N CYS A 264 1.68 20.19 7.46
CA CYS A 264 0.39 20.78 7.10
C CYS A 264 0.14 22.17 7.72
N GLU A 265 0.62 22.40 8.93
CA GLU A 265 0.46 23.67 9.68
C GLU A 265 1.61 24.65 9.45
N GLY A 266 2.76 24.17 8.99
CA GLY A 266 3.93 24.97 8.71
C GLY A 266 4.03 25.45 7.26
N ASN A 267 4.98 24.87 6.53
CA ASN A 267 5.54 25.41 5.29
C ASN A 267 4.90 24.89 3.99
N MET A 268 3.59 24.66 4.03
CA MET A 268 2.81 24.23 2.87
C MET A 268 2.88 25.23 1.72
N GLN A 269 3.25 24.77 0.52
CA GLN A 269 3.18 25.56 -0.70
C GLN A 269 1.83 25.34 -1.37
N LYS A 270 1.09 26.42 -1.63
CA LYS A 270 -0.13 26.37 -2.44
C LYS A 270 0.23 25.99 -3.88
N ILE A 271 -0.54 25.07 -4.44
CA ILE A 271 -0.45 24.70 -5.86
C ILE A 271 -1.46 25.56 -6.61
N GLU A 272 -1.02 26.31 -7.62
CA GLU A 272 -1.91 27.20 -8.41
C GLU A 272 -2.12 26.67 -9.84
N ASP A 273 -1.07 26.16 -10.48
CA ASP A 273 -1.10 25.57 -11.82
C ASP A 273 -1.59 24.11 -11.76
N PHE A 274 -2.90 23.90 -11.56
CA PHE A 274 -3.47 22.56 -11.58
C PHE A 274 -3.59 22.01 -12.99
N ASN A 275 -3.21 20.74 -13.13
CA ASN A 275 -3.57 19.91 -14.27
C ASN A 275 -3.54 18.46 -13.80
N ILE A 276 -4.52 17.66 -14.18
CA ILE A 276 -4.51 16.22 -13.93
C ILE A 276 -4.01 15.55 -15.20
N LEU A 277 -2.81 14.97 -15.12
CA LEU A 277 -2.21 14.21 -16.20
C LEU A 277 -1.99 12.77 -15.77
N THR A 278 -2.55 11.84 -16.51
CA THR A 278 -2.45 10.40 -16.30
C THR A 278 -1.69 9.75 -17.45
N ALA A 279 -0.87 8.76 -17.14
CA ALA A 279 -0.20 7.94 -18.13
C ALA A 279 0.15 6.57 -17.56
N ILE A 280 -0.05 5.53 -18.37
CA ILE A 280 0.48 4.18 -18.11
C ILE A 280 1.48 3.84 -19.20
N SER A 281 2.62 3.29 -18.79
CA SER A 281 3.59 2.68 -19.70
C SER A 281 3.80 1.22 -19.31
N HIS A 282 3.88 0.36 -20.32
CA HIS A 282 4.20 -1.06 -20.18
C HIS A 282 5.59 -1.31 -20.73
N ILE A 283 6.47 -1.85 -19.90
CA ILE A 283 7.83 -2.24 -20.28
C ILE A 283 7.95 -3.74 -20.07
N ASP A 284 8.14 -4.50 -21.14
CA ASP A 284 8.34 -5.93 -21.01
C ASP A 284 9.79 -6.23 -20.61
N LEU A 285 9.96 -6.69 -19.37
CA LEU A 285 11.25 -7.09 -18.83
C LEU A 285 11.49 -8.57 -19.14
N PRO A 286 12.59 -8.93 -19.82
CA PRO A 286 12.94 -10.32 -20.04
C PRO A 286 13.28 -10.99 -18.71
N LEU A 287 12.82 -12.24 -18.55
CA LEU A 287 13.22 -13.10 -17.44
C LEU A 287 14.42 -13.96 -17.84
N GLU A 288 15.07 -14.55 -16.85
CA GLU A 288 16.02 -15.63 -17.07
C GLU A 288 15.35 -16.81 -17.80
N GLU A 289 16.16 -17.66 -18.41
CA GLU A 289 15.69 -18.86 -19.10
C GLU A 289 14.83 -19.72 -18.16
N ILE A 290 13.67 -20.16 -18.66
CA ILE A 290 12.76 -21.01 -17.90
C ILE A 290 13.44 -22.37 -17.66
N PRO A 291 13.71 -22.75 -16.40
CA PRO A 291 14.30 -24.05 -16.10
C PRO A 291 13.46 -25.20 -16.64
N SER A 292 14.10 -26.33 -16.97
CA SER A 292 13.40 -27.52 -17.47
C SER A 292 12.34 -28.05 -16.49
N ARG A 293 11.33 -28.77 -17.00
CA ARG A 293 10.35 -29.50 -16.14
C ARG A 293 11.03 -30.38 -15.09
N LYS A 294 12.12 -31.05 -15.47
CA LYS A 294 12.93 -31.92 -14.59
C LYS A 294 13.51 -31.15 -13.40
N TYR A 295 13.99 -29.91 -13.62
CA TYR A 295 14.50 -29.07 -12.53
C TYR A 295 13.43 -28.84 -11.45
N TYR A 296 12.19 -28.54 -11.85
CA TYR A 296 11.10 -28.35 -10.88
C TYR A 296 10.74 -29.65 -10.15
N GLU A 297 10.83 -30.81 -10.82
CA GLU A 297 10.64 -32.12 -10.18
C GLU A 297 11.71 -32.40 -9.12
N GLU A 298 12.96 -32.06 -9.38
CA GLU A 298 14.07 -32.20 -8.43
C GLU A 298 13.92 -31.25 -7.23
N VAL A 299 13.57 -29.97 -7.46
CA VAL A 299 13.36 -29.00 -6.38
C VAL A 299 12.22 -29.42 -5.44
N LYS A 300 11.17 -30.05 -5.98
CA LYS A 300 10.04 -30.57 -5.19
C LYS A 300 10.44 -31.64 -4.18
N GLN A 301 11.54 -32.36 -4.41
CA GLN A 301 12.07 -33.37 -3.48
C GLN A 301 12.88 -32.76 -2.33
N GLN A 302 13.16 -31.46 -2.36
CA GLN A 302 13.90 -30.77 -1.29
C GLN A 302 13.02 -30.54 -0.06
N ASN A 303 13.63 -30.57 1.12
CA ASN A 303 12.97 -30.29 2.41
C ASN A 303 12.77 -28.79 2.66
N SER A 304 12.05 -28.11 1.77
CA SER A 304 11.63 -26.72 1.94
C SER A 304 10.18 -26.55 1.48
N PRO A 305 9.21 -26.38 2.39
CA PRO A 305 7.79 -26.31 2.05
C PRO A 305 7.47 -25.24 1.00
N GLY A 306 8.05 -24.04 1.13
CA GLY A 306 7.86 -22.95 0.17
C GLY A 306 8.43 -23.25 -1.22
N LYS A 307 9.65 -23.80 -1.29
CA LYS A 307 10.25 -24.21 -2.58
C LYS A 307 9.47 -25.35 -3.24
N LYS A 308 8.98 -26.29 -2.43
CA LYS A 308 8.16 -27.41 -2.89
C LYS A 308 6.85 -26.93 -3.51
N GLU A 309 6.13 -26.06 -2.82
CA GLU A 309 4.89 -25.47 -3.35
C GLU A 309 5.15 -24.65 -4.61
N TRP A 310 6.19 -23.81 -4.60
CA TRP A 310 6.59 -23.01 -5.75
C TRP A 310 6.89 -23.90 -6.97
N ALA A 311 7.74 -24.92 -6.80
CA ALA A 311 8.13 -25.82 -7.88
C ALA A 311 6.92 -26.59 -8.43
N GLU A 312 6.00 -27.04 -7.56
CA GLU A 312 4.75 -27.67 -8.01
C GLU A 312 3.89 -26.69 -8.83
N LYS A 313 3.74 -25.44 -8.39
CA LYS A 313 3.00 -24.41 -9.14
C LYS A 313 3.65 -24.13 -10.50
N MET A 314 4.97 -24.02 -10.57
CA MET A 314 5.68 -23.81 -11.85
C MET A 314 5.50 -25.01 -12.78
N ARG A 315 5.59 -26.25 -12.26
CA ARG A 315 5.43 -27.49 -13.04
C ARG A 315 4.02 -27.64 -13.61
N LEU A 316 2.99 -27.37 -12.81
CA LEU A 316 1.59 -27.44 -13.23
C LEU A 316 1.27 -26.39 -14.31
N ASN A 317 1.89 -25.22 -14.23
CA ASN A 317 1.69 -24.11 -15.16
C ASN A 317 2.79 -23.99 -16.22
N TYR A 318 3.59 -25.04 -16.44
CA TYR A 318 4.83 -24.92 -17.21
C TYR A 318 4.62 -24.37 -18.63
N GLU A 319 3.57 -24.84 -19.32
CA GLU A 319 3.24 -24.37 -20.69
C GLU A 319 2.75 -22.92 -20.74
N SER A 320 2.35 -22.34 -19.60
CA SER A 320 1.91 -20.94 -19.50
C SER A 320 2.94 -20.00 -18.88
N LEU A 321 4.12 -20.53 -18.51
CA LEU A 321 5.25 -19.72 -18.06
C LEU A 321 5.66 -18.74 -19.16
N LYS A 322 5.99 -17.52 -18.76
CA LYS A 322 6.37 -16.45 -19.69
C LYS A 322 7.86 -16.23 -19.58
N SER A 323 8.50 -15.92 -20.71
CA SER A 323 9.89 -15.48 -20.80
C SER A 323 10.08 -13.99 -20.52
N SER A 324 8.98 -13.26 -20.28
CA SER A 324 8.99 -11.85 -19.89
C SER A 324 7.85 -11.53 -18.93
N ARG A 325 7.98 -10.39 -18.24
CA ARG A 325 6.92 -9.80 -17.41
C ARG A 325 6.78 -8.32 -17.75
N SER A 326 5.54 -7.88 -17.91
CA SER A 326 5.24 -6.46 -18.05
C SER A 326 5.45 -5.76 -16.72
N PHE A 327 6.40 -4.83 -16.70
CA PHE A 327 6.59 -3.84 -15.65
C PHE A 327 5.77 -2.61 -16.01
N ILE A 328 4.82 -2.27 -15.15
CA ILE A 328 3.88 -1.18 -15.37
C ILE A 328 4.42 0.03 -14.63
N ILE A 329 4.55 1.15 -15.34
CA ILE A 329 4.81 2.46 -14.72
C ILE A 329 3.52 3.24 -14.82
N HIS A 330 2.92 3.57 -13.68
CA HIS A 330 1.72 4.37 -13.63
C HIS A 330 2.04 5.75 -13.04
N ARG A 331 1.70 6.84 -13.74
CA ARG A 331 1.97 8.21 -13.30
C ARG A 331 0.73 9.07 -13.27
N ILE A 332 0.48 9.73 -12.14
CA ILE A 332 -0.36 10.93 -12.05
C ILE A 332 0.53 12.12 -11.78
N SER A 333 0.29 13.22 -12.50
CA SER A 333 0.77 14.54 -12.10
C SER A 333 -0.41 15.42 -11.73
N ILE A 334 -0.31 16.10 -10.59
CA ILE A 334 -1.23 17.15 -10.15
C ILE A 334 -0.48 18.47 -10.23
N GLY A 335 -0.62 19.16 -11.36
CA GLY A 335 0.19 20.32 -11.69
C GLY A 335 1.64 19.96 -12.05
N LYS A 336 2.50 20.98 -12.17
CA LYS A 336 3.88 20.80 -12.67
C LYS A 336 4.85 20.19 -11.65
N LYS A 337 4.58 20.41 -10.35
CA LYS A 337 5.51 20.10 -9.25
C LYS A 337 5.20 18.81 -8.51
N LEU A 338 3.94 18.35 -8.52
CA LEU A 338 3.53 17.15 -7.78
C LEU A 338 3.36 15.98 -8.74
N ARG A 339 4.18 14.95 -8.54
CA ARG A 339 4.19 13.72 -9.33
C ARG A 339 4.07 12.53 -8.38
N LEU A 340 3.09 11.70 -8.63
CA LEU A 340 2.92 10.40 -7.97
C LEU A 340 3.16 9.32 -9.03
N SER A 341 4.02 8.37 -8.71
CA SER A 341 4.31 7.22 -9.56
C SER A 341 4.32 5.95 -8.72
N GLU A 342 3.74 4.90 -9.26
CA GLU A 342 3.73 3.56 -8.67
C GLU A 342 4.26 2.53 -9.67
#